data_AF-A0A537H813-F1
#
_entry.id   AF-A0A537H813-F1
#
_cell.length_a   1.000
_cell.length_b   1.000
_cell.length_c   1.000
_cell.angle_alpha   90.00
_cell.angle_beta   90.00
_cell.angle_gamma   90.00
#
_symmetry.space_group_name_H-M   'P 1'
#
loop_
_entity.id
_entity.type
_entity.pdbx_description
1 polymer ?
#
loop_
_entity_poly.entity_id
_entity_poly.type
_entity_poly.pdbx_seq_one_letter_code
_entity_poly.pdbx_strand_id
1 'polypeptide(L)'
;MRKNILVAGVTLLATALLFGVSYPAGLLFSIPISILNIILGLITRASPGSEIQPESANIRLLIDRGVVRASIYQLVFLNSKLILKRLSSVMVTVILAFVLAVVGLAFLFIVGALMGGITGFSLQEFLTQRMRNKIGSKMELTSVEKGDIEIEYDDILEVRLVKSRLYLTARNKSLSASFPRGYSRKMKPMLESIFESRFTTEESIRAAEAAEKENEKRQHPRGDRSKFPRR
;
A
#
# COMPACT_ATOMS: atom_id res chain seq x y z
N MET A 1 -2.68 8.55 9.19
CA MET A 1 -2.59 7.26 9.91
C MET A 1 -2.61 7.49 11.42
N ARG A 2 -1.61 8.14 12.04
CA ARG A 2 -1.64 8.57 13.45
C ARG A 2 -2.96 9.22 13.89
N LYS A 3 -3.41 10.24 13.16
CA LYS A 3 -4.69 10.94 13.41
C LYS A 3 -5.89 9.98 13.41
N ASN A 4 -5.90 9.00 12.51
CA ASN A 4 -7.02 8.04 12.39
C ASN A 4 -7.06 7.08 13.59
N ILE A 5 -5.89 6.62 14.07
CA ILE A 5 -5.80 5.78 15.28
C ILE A 5 -6.27 6.55 16.51
N LEU A 6 -5.84 7.81 16.65
CA LEU A 6 -6.29 8.68 17.74
C LEU A 6 -7.79 8.94 17.70
N VAL A 7 -8.33 9.30 16.53
CA VAL A 7 -9.77 9.49 16.32
C VAL A 7 -10.51 8.22 16.68
N ALA A 8 -10.06 7.05 16.19
CA ALA A 8 -10.69 5.77 16.52
C ALA A 8 -10.66 5.50 18.03
N GLY A 9 -9.54 5.72 18.72
CA GLY A 9 -9.44 5.57 20.17
C GLY A 9 -10.39 6.48 20.94
N VAL A 10 -10.52 7.75 20.54
CA VAL A 10 -11.46 8.71 21.16
C VAL A 10 -12.91 8.33 20.86
N THR A 11 -13.23 7.93 19.63
CA THR A 11 -14.58 7.47 19.25
C THR A 11 -14.96 6.20 20.03
N LEU A 12 -14.03 5.26 20.19
CA LEU A 12 -14.24 4.08 21.01
C LEU A 12 -14.48 4.43 22.48
N LEU A 13 -13.73 5.39 23.04
CA LEU A 13 -13.94 5.85 24.42
C LEU A 13 -15.31 6.51 24.59
N ALA A 14 -15.71 7.37 23.67
CA ALA A 14 -17.03 7.99 23.69
C ALA A 14 -18.14 6.93 23.60
N THR A 15 -17.96 5.93 22.74
CA THR A 15 -18.91 4.82 22.57
C THR A 15 -18.98 3.97 23.84
N ALA A 16 -17.84 3.66 24.44
CA ALA A 16 -17.74 2.94 25.70
C ALA A 16 -18.50 3.66 26.82
N LEU A 17 -18.34 4.98 26.95
CA LEU A 17 -19.03 5.77 27.97
C LEU A 17 -20.55 5.84 27.73
N LEU A 18 -20.98 6.00 26.47
CA LEU A 18 -22.40 6.06 26.12
C LEU A 18 -23.12 4.72 26.36
N PHE A 19 -22.52 3.60 25.93
CA PHE A 19 -23.11 2.27 26.10
C PHE A 19 -22.87 1.68 27.49
N GLY A 20 -21.83 2.14 28.18
CA GLY A 20 -21.44 1.65 29.50
C GLY A 20 -22.44 1.93 30.60
N VAL A 21 -23.26 2.97 30.46
CA VAL A 21 -24.39 3.24 31.35
C VAL A 21 -25.43 2.10 31.28
N SER A 22 -25.63 1.53 30.09
CA SER A 22 -26.58 0.42 29.86
C SER A 22 -25.96 -0.96 30.05
N TYR A 23 -24.63 -1.09 29.86
CA TYR A 23 -23.89 -2.35 29.98
C TYR A 23 -22.60 -2.15 30.78
N PRO A 24 -22.70 -2.05 32.12
CA PRO A 24 -21.56 -1.73 32.99
C PRO A 24 -20.45 -2.78 32.94
N ALA A 25 -20.77 -4.05 32.72
CA ALA A 25 -19.76 -5.10 32.51
C ALA A 25 -18.90 -4.85 31.26
N GLY A 26 -19.46 -4.21 30.24
CA GLY A 26 -18.76 -3.85 29.02
C GLY A 26 -17.74 -2.72 29.18
N LEU A 27 -17.85 -1.91 30.24
CA LEU A 27 -16.89 -0.84 30.54
C LEU A 27 -15.51 -1.37 30.91
N LEU A 28 -15.46 -2.50 31.62
CA LEU A 28 -14.21 -3.13 32.04
C LEU A 28 -13.36 -3.60 30.86
N PHE A 29 -13.98 -3.83 29.70
CA PHE A 29 -13.30 -4.24 28.48
C PHE A 29 -13.10 -3.05 27.53
N SER A 30 -14.12 -2.21 27.36
CA SER A 30 -14.13 -1.15 26.35
C SER A 30 -13.26 0.06 26.73
N ILE A 31 -13.19 0.44 28.01
CA ILE A 31 -12.34 1.56 28.46
C ILE A 31 -10.86 1.23 28.29
N PRO A 32 -10.31 0.10 28.79
CA PRO A 32 -8.89 -0.21 28.61
C PRO A 32 -8.48 -0.31 27.14
N ILE A 33 -9.32 -0.89 26.29
CA ILE A 33 -9.07 -0.97 24.85
C ILE A 33 -9.04 0.41 24.21
N SER A 34 -9.94 1.30 24.60
CA SER A 34 -9.97 2.67 24.08
C SER A 34 -8.73 3.45 24.51
N ILE A 35 -8.34 3.34 25.78
CA ILE A 35 -7.11 3.94 26.32
C ILE A 35 -5.89 3.39 25.57
N LEU A 36 -5.81 2.07 25.36
CA LEU A 36 -4.72 1.44 24.62
C LEU A 36 -4.61 2.00 23.19
N ASN A 37 -5.73 2.15 22.47
CA ASN A 37 -5.73 2.74 21.13
C ASN A 37 -5.25 4.20 21.13
N ILE A 38 -5.64 4.99 22.13
CA ILE A 38 -5.17 6.37 22.29
C ILE A 38 -3.65 6.38 22.54
N ILE A 39 -3.15 5.56 23.47
CA ILE A 39 -1.71 5.44 23.75
C ILE A 39 -0.94 5.02 22.50
N LEU A 40 -1.41 4.00 21.78
CA LEU A 40 -0.82 3.59 20.51
C LEU A 40 -0.81 4.75 19.51
N GLY A 41 -1.91 5.49 19.39
CA GLY A 41 -1.99 6.66 18.52
C GLY A 41 -1.05 7.80 18.91
N LEU A 42 -0.74 7.98 20.20
CA LEU A 42 0.21 8.99 20.67
C LEU A 42 1.67 8.60 20.37
N ILE A 43 2.00 7.31 20.54
CA ILE A 43 3.37 6.80 20.35
C ILE A 43 3.68 6.56 18.86
N THR A 44 2.65 6.25 18.06
CA THR A 44 2.77 6.02 16.62
C THR A 44 3.22 7.31 15.91
N ARG A 45 4.42 7.29 15.33
CA ARG A 45 4.99 8.40 14.57
C ARG A 45 4.21 8.67 13.27
N ALA A 46 4.43 9.83 12.67
CA ALA A 46 3.92 10.09 11.32
C ALA A 46 4.72 9.27 10.30
N SER A 47 4.06 8.81 9.24
CA SER A 47 4.74 8.21 8.09
C SER A 47 5.56 9.29 7.37
N PRO A 48 6.87 9.07 7.13
CA PRO A 48 7.75 10.06 6.50
C PRO A 48 7.46 10.30 5.02
N GLY A 49 6.62 9.49 4.37
CA GLY A 49 6.16 9.79 3.01
C GLY A 49 6.94 9.06 1.91
N SER A 50 7.57 9.81 1.02
CA SER A 50 8.43 9.27 -0.05
C SER A 50 9.66 10.16 -0.12
N GLU A 51 10.83 9.57 -0.16
CA GLU A 51 12.10 10.30 -0.20
C GLU A 51 12.82 9.98 -1.51
N ILE A 52 13.18 11.02 -2.25
CA ILE A 52 13.88 10.93 -3.53
C ILE A 52 15.33 11.29 -3.24
N GLN A 53 16.28 10.44 -3.64
CA GLN A 53 17.70 10.59 -3.34
C GLN A 53 17.98 10.89 -1.85
N PRO A 54 17.66 9.95 -0.93
CA PRO A 54 18.13 10.09 0.46
C PRO A 54 19.66 10.19 0.49
N GLU A 55 20.24 10.77 1.55
CA GLU A 55 21.69 11.07 1.70
C GLU A 55 22.67 9.87 1.59
N SER A 56 22.21 8.69 1.17
CA SER A 56 23.05 7.55 0.83
C SER A 56 23.27 7.47 -0.68
N ALA A 57 24.53 7.43 -1.10
CA ALA A 57 24.94 7.41 -2.52
C ALA A 57 24.37 6.27 -3.38
N ASN A 58 23.81 5.22 -2.76
CA ASN A 58 23.32 4.03 -3.46
C ASN A 58 21.79 3.91 -3.56
N ILE A 59 21.03 4.74 -2.85
CA ILE A 59 19.56 4.68 -2.86
C ILE A 59 19.02 5.82 -3.75
N ARG A 60 18.31 5.43 -4.81
CA ARG A 60 17.69 6.34 -5.77
C ARG A 60 16.32 6.83 -5.30
N LEU A 61 15.52 5.90 -4.75
CA LEU A 61 14.17 6.19 -4.30
C LEU A 61 13.82 5.33 -3.09
N LEU A 62 13.24 5.95 -2.08
CA LEU A 62 12.70 5.27 -0.90
C LEU A 62 11.21 5.55 -0.79
N ILE A 63 10.41 4.48 -0.85
CA ILE A 63 8.97 4.56 -0.67
C ILE A 63 8.61 3.90 0.64
N ASP A 64 8.06 4.72 1.54
CA ASP A 64 7.75 4.33 2.90
C ASP A 64 6.73 3.18 3.03
N ARG A 65 5.86 3.01 2.03
CA ARG A 65 4.78 2.03 2.10
C ARG A 65 4.25 1.59 0.74
N GLY A 66 4.39 0.31 0.43
CA GLY A 66 3.70 -0.41 -0.63
C GLY A 66 3.09 -1.71 -0.11
N VAL A 67 1.88 -2.04 -0.52
CA VAL A 67 1.17 -3.28 -0.13
C VAL A 67 1.30 -4.29 -1.25
N VAL A 68 1.94 -5.43 -0.97
CA VAL A 68 2.02 -6.57 -1.88
C VAL A 68 1.19 -7.70 -1.30
N ARG A 69 0.14 -8.10 -2.03
CA ARG A 69 -0.92 -9.00 -1.55
C ARG A 69 -1.58 -8.41 -0.29
N ALA A 70 -1.23 -8.91 0.89
CA ALA A 70 -1.70 -8.42 2.17
C ALA A 70 -0.55 -8.00 3.11
N SER A 71 0.70 -8.09 2.66
CA SER A 71 1.87 -7.66 3.45
C SER A 71 2.26 -6.23 3.09
N ILE A 72 2.79 -5.50 4.07
CA ILE A 72 3.25 -4.12 3.90
C ILE A 72 4.77 -4.13 3.79
N TYR A 73 5.26 -3.46 2.75
CA TYR A 73 6.68 -3.32 2.44
C TYR A 73 7.09 -1.85 2.35
N GLN A 74 8.36 -1.59 2.63
CA GLN A 74 9.07 -0.38 2.24
C GLN A 74 9.88 -0.71 0.98
N LEU A 75 9.78 0.11 -0.05
CA LEU A 75 10.49 -0.14 -1.31
C LEU A 75 11.74 0.72 -1.34
N VAL A 76 12.88 0.08 -1.56
CA VAL A 76 14.20 0.69 -1.68
C VAL A 76 14.70 0.44 -3.09
N PHE A 77 14.70 1.47 -3.93
CA PHE A 77 15.28 1.41 -5.26
C PHE A 77 16.75 1.79 -5.15
N LEU A 78 17.62 0.81 -5.44
CA LEU A 78 19.05 1.00 -5.52
C LEU A 78 19.45 1.31 -6.97
N ASN A 79 20.75 1.44 -7.21
CA ASN A 79 21.28 1.68 -8.55
C ASN A 79 21.04 0.51 -9.52
N SER A 80 21.04 -0.74 -9.04
CA SER A 80 20.95 -1.94 -9.88
C SER A 80 19.82 -2.91 -9.51
N LYS A 81 19.13 -2.67 -8.40
CA LYS A 81 18.12 -3.59 -7.86
C LYS A 81 17.06 -2.89 -7.03
N LEU A 82 15.91 -3.54 -6.89
CA LEU A 82 14.82 -3.14 -6.02
C LEU A 82 14.74 -4.11 -4.83
N ILE A 83 14.75 -3.56 -3.61
CA ILE A 83 14.51 -4.32 -2.38
C ILE A 83 13.18 -3.89 -1.76
N LEU A 84 12.30 -4.85 -1.52
CA LEU A 84 11.08 -4.69 -0.74
C LEU A 84 11.33 -5.19 0.68
N LYS A 85 11.55 -4.25 1.59
CA LYS A 85 11.73 -4.50 3.01
C LYS A 85 10.39 -4.77 3.70
N ARG A 86 10.21 -5.95 4.29
CA ARG A 86 8.95 -6.32 4.92
C ARG A 86 8.76 -5.56 6.22
N LEU A 87 7.78 -4.66 6.25
CA LEU A 87 7.39 -3.94 7.46
C LEU A 87 6.34 -4.70 8.29
N SER A 88 5.43 -5.39 7.60
CA SER A 88 4.35 -6.15 8.24
C SER A 88 3.90 -7.31 7.38
N SER A 89 3.63 -8.45 8.00
CA SER A 89 3.21 -9.68 7.34
C SER A 89 1.69 -9.82 7.33
N VAL A 90 1.16 -10.72 6.49
CA VAL A 90 -0.27 -11.10 6.46
C VAL A 90 -0.81 -11.49 7.84
N MET A 91 0.03 -12.13 8.66
CA MET A 91 -0.33 -12.50 10.04
C MET A 91 -0.69 -11.27 10.88
N VAL A 92 0.05 -10.18 10.72
CA VAL A 92 -0.16 -8.94 11.48
C VAL A 92 -1.22 -8.06 10.81
N THR A 93 -1.28 -8.04 9.47
CA THR A 93 -2.20 -7.15 8.74
C THR A 93 -3.62 -7.63 8.65
N VAL A 94 -3.84 -8.95 8.61
CA VAL A 94 -5.18 -9.52 8.44
C VAL A 94 -5.55 -10.39 9.63
N ILE A 95 -4.70 -11.36 9.97
CA ILE A 95 -5.07 -12.40 10.94
C ILE A 95 -5.20 -11.81 12.35
N LEU A 96 -4.29 -10.93 12.75
CA LEU A 96 -4.38 -10.24 14.05
C LEU A 96 -5.68 -9.46 14.22
N ALA A 97 -6.07 -8.66 13.22
CA ALA A 97 -7.30 -7.89 13.27
C ALA A 97 -8.54 -8.79 13.29
N PHE A 98 -8.52 -9.88 12.53
CA PHE A 98 -9.59 -10.87 12.52
C PHE A 98 -9.73 -11.57 13.88
N VAL A 99 -8.63 -12.05 14.46
CA VAL A 99 -8.63 -12.72 15.78
C VAL A 99 -9.15 -11.76 16.86
N LEU A 100 -8.69 -10.51 16.88
CA LEU A 100 -9.17 -9.53 17.85
C LEU A 100 -10.65 -9.19 17.65
N ALA A 101 -11.14 -9.14 16.41
CA ALA A 101 -12.56 -8.97 16.14
C ALA A 101 -13.39 -10.18 16.65
N VAL A 102 -12.91 -11.41 16.47
CA VAL A 102 -13.58 -12.62 16.99
C VAL A 102 -13.59 -12.64 18.52
N VAL A 103 -12.47 -12.29 19.16
CA VAL A 103 -12.40 -12.16 20.63
C VAL A 103 -13.37 -11.07 21.09
N GLY A 104 -13.36 -9.91 20.45
CA GLY A 104 -14.28 -8.82 20.78
C GLY A 104 -15.75 -9.20 20.61
N LEU A 105 -16.08 -9.97 19.56
CA LEU A 105 -17.44 -10.49 19.32
C LEU A 105 -17.95 -11.29 20.51
N ALA A 106 -17.10 -12.11 21.13
CA ALA A 106 -17.47 -12.91 22.29
C ALA A 106 -17.80 -12.08 23.55
N PHE A 107 -17.21 -10.89 23.68
CA PHE A 107 -17.41 -10.03 24.86
C PHE A 107 -18.57 -9.04 24.71
N LEU A 108 -18.71 -8.41 23.54
CA LEU A 108 -19.68 -7.30 23.33
C LEU A 108 -20.39 -7.37 21.97
N PHE A 109 -20.54 -8.58 21.41
CA PHE A 109 -21.17 -8.81 20.11
C PHE A 109 -20.58 -7.88 19.04
N ILE A 110 -21.43 -7.26 18.22
CA ILE A 110 -21.02 -6.42 17.08
C ILE A 110 -20.14 -5.26 17.55
N VAL A 111 -20.47 -4.63 18.68
CA VAL A 111 -19.67 -3.53 19.23
C VAL A 111 -18.27 -4.02 19.57
N GLY A 112 -18.16 -5.14 20.27
CA GLY A 112 -16.88 -5.74 20.60
C GLY A 112 -16.08 -6.15 19.36
N ALA A 113 -16.72 -6.71 18.34
CA ALA A 113 -16.06 -7.07 17.09
C ALA A 113 -15.44 -5.85 16.38
N LEU A 114 -16.18 -4.73 16.33
CA LEU A 114 -15.68 -3.47 15.78
C LEU A 114 -14.50 -2.93 16.61
N MET A 115 -14.61 -2.94 17.94
CA MET A 115 -13.51 -2.55 18.84
C MET A 115 -12.26 -3.40 18.62
N GLY A 116 -12.43 -4.71 18.50
CA GLY A 116 -11.34 -5.66 18.23
C GLY A 116 -10.67 -5.40 16.87
N GLY A 117 -11.46 -5.22 15.81
CA GLY A 117 -10.94 -4.92 14.47
C GLY A 117 -10.16 -3.60 14.41
N ILE A 118 -10.69 -2.54 15.03
CA ILE A 118 -10.01 -1.24 15.14
C ILE A 118 -8.70 -1.38 15.91
N THR A 119 -8.72 -2.10 17.03
CA THR A 119 -7.52 -2.33 17.86
C THR A 119 -6.45 -3.10 17.09
N GLY A 120 -6.85 -4.12 16.32
CA GLY A 120 -5.93 -4.86 15.46
C GLY A 120 -5.31 -3.99 14.38
N PHE A 121 -6.09 -3.10 13.76
CA PHE A 121 -5.57 -2.11 12.82
C PHE A 121 -4.56 -1.15 13.48
N SER A 122 -4.89 -0.60 14.65
CA SER A 122 -4.00 0.29 15.40
C SER A 122 -2.68 -0.39 15.77
N LEU A 123 -2.75 -1.65 16.22
CA LEU A 123 -1.57 -2.43 16.58
C LEU A 123 -0.72 -2.77 15.34
N GLN A 124 -1.35 -3.13 14.22
CA GLN A 124 -0.64 -3.33 12.96
C GLN A 124 0.12 -2.07 12.53
N GLU A 125 -0.52 -0.90 12.57
CA GLU A 125 0.14 0.36 12.21
C GLU A 125 1.33 0.67 13.11
N PHE A 126 1.16 0.50 14.43
CA PHE A 126 2.25 0.67 15.39
C PHE A 126 3.43 -0.26 15.11
N LEU A 127 3.16 -1.56 14.94
CA LEU A 127 4.19 -2.56 14.64
C LEU A 127 4.91 -2.28 13.31
N THR A 128 4.15 -1.86 12.30
CA THR A 128 4.69 -1.48 10.97
C THR A 128 5.70 -0.34 11.10
N GLN A 129 5.37 0.68 11.90
CA GLN A 129 6.27 1.81 12.13
C GLN A 129 7.46 1.46 13.02
N ARG A 130 7.27 0.61 14.02
CA ARG A 130 8.38 0.11 14.83
C ARG A 130 9.39 -0.65 13.98
N MET A 131 8.91 -1.54 13.11
CA MET A 131 9.78 -2.27 12.18
C MET A 131 10.51 -1.34 11.23
N ARG A 132 9.82 -0.33 10.70
CA ARG A 132 10.45 0.70 9.87
C ARG A 132 11.55 1.47 10.59
N ASN A 133 11.31 1.89 11.82
CA ASN A 133 12.32 2.62 12.60
C ASN A 133 13.55 1.74 12.86
N LYS A 134 13.37 0.43 13.01
CA LYS A 134 14.47 -0.54 13.08
C LYS A 134 15.27 -0.53 11.76
N ILE A 135 14.58 -0.76 10.64
CA ILE A 135 15.16 -0.85 9.29
C ILE A 135 15.76 0.48 8.81
N GLY A 136 15.39 1.62 9.38
CA GLY A 136 15.78 2.96 8.92
C GLY A 136 17.29 3.26 8.93
N SER A 137 18.14 2.36 9.43
CA SER A 137 19.60 2.49 9.28
C SER A 137 20.03 2.14 7.84
N LYS A 138 20.98 2.91 7.28
CA LYS A 138 21.42 2.75 5.87
C LYS A 138 21.87 1.32 5.54
N MET A 139 22.56 0.63 6.46
CA MET A 139 23.00 -0.77 6.29
C MET A 139 21.83 -1.76 6.29
N GLU A 140 20.78 -1.53 7.08
CA GLU A 140 19.61 -2.41 7.11
C GLU A 140 18.71 -2.20 5.89
N LEU A 141 18.74 -1.03 5.24
CA LEU A 141 17.99 -0.77 4.00
C LEU A 141 18.54 -1.55 2.80
N THR A 142 19.84 -1.82 2.77
CA THR A 142 20.53 -2.47 1.63
C THR A 142 20.76 -3.97 1.81
N SER A 143 20.66 -4.49 3.04
CA SER A 143 20.70 -5.93 3.32
C SER A 143 19.40 -6.62 2.87
N VAL A 144 19.35 -7.95 2.86
CA VAL A 144 18.12 -8.71 2.59
C VAL A 144 17.88 -9.67 3.75
N GLU A 145 16.73 -9.53 4.42
CA GLU A 145 16.34 -10.38 5.54
C GLU A 145 15.25 -11.40 5.14
N LYS A 146 14.97 -12.33 6.06
CA LYS A 146 13.93 -13.34 5.85
C LYS A 146 12.56 -12.69 5.60
N GLY A 147 12.07 -12.84 4.37
CA GLY A 147 10.76 -12.35 3.96
C GLY A 147 10.77 -11.03 3.20
N ASP A 148 11.94 -10.41 3.07
CA ASP A 148 12.17 -9.36 2.07
C ASP A 148 12.09 -9.96 0.66
N ILE A 149 11.88 -9.10 -0.33
CA ILE A 149 11.90 -9.48 -1.74
C ILE A 149 12.95 -8.65 -2.44
N GLU A 150 13.89 -9.31 -3.09
CA GLU A 150 14.92 -8.68 -3.92
C GLU A 150 14.64 -9.00 -5.38
N ILE A 151 14.78 -7.97 -6.24
CA ILE A 151 14.61 -8.07 -7.68
C ILE A 151 15.72 -7.26 -8.34
N GLU A 152 16.58 -7.93 -9.11
CA GLU A 152 17.59 -7.26 -9.93
C GLU A 152 16.92 -6.59 -11.14
N TYR A 153 17.41 -5.42 -11.54
CA TYR A 153 16.82 -4.71 -12.69
C TYR A 153 16.97 -5.46 -14.01
N ASP A 154 18.02 -6.28 -14.13
CA ASP A 154 18.26 -7.11 -15.32
C ASP A 154 17.18 -8.19 -15.49
N ASP A 155 16.56 -8.65 -14.40
CA ASP A 155 15.46 -9.62 -14.43
C ASP A 155 14.11 -8.98 -14.76
N ILE A 156 13.99 -7.65 -14.69
CA ILE A 156 12.74 -6.92 -14.92
C ILE A 156 12.54 -6.70 -16.42
N LEU A 157 11.48 -7.31 -16.95
CA LEU A 157 11.07 -7.18 -18.35
C LEU A 157 10.21 -5.93 -18.56
N GLU A 158 9.30 -5.66 -17.63
CA GLU A 158 8.35 -4.56 -17.77
C GLU A 158 7.94 -3.97 -16.41
N VAL A 159 7.81 -2.66 -16.35
CA VAL A 159 7.33 -1.90 -15.20
C VAL A 159 6.12 -1.07 -15.60
N ARG A 160 4.95 -1.37 -15.04
CA ARG A 160 3.73 -0.57 -15.29
C ARG A 160 3.27 0.17 -14.06
N LEU A 161 3.00 1.46 -14.19
CA LEU A 161 2.36 2.24 -13.14
C LEU A 161 0.94 2.65 -13.55
N VAL A 162 -0.05 2.07 -12.88
CA VAL A 162 -1.48 2.30 -13.14
C VAL A 162 -2.13 2.84 -11.88
N LYS A 163 -2.66 4.06 -11.94
CA LYS A 163 -3.25 4.79 -10.79
C LYS A 163 -2.34 4.86 -9.56
N SER A 164 -2.46 3.93 -8.62
CA SER A 164 -1.64 3.85 -7.40
C SER A 164 -1.06 2.45 -7.21
N ARG A 165 -0.85 1.72 -8.31
CA ARG A 165 -0.34 0.36 -8.29
C ARG A 165 0.81 0.22 -9.28
N LEU A 166 1.93 -0.30 -8.79
CA LEU A 166 3.09 -0.70 -9.58
C LEU A 166 2.99 -2.18 -9.89
N TYR A 167 3.12 -2.52 -11.16
CA TYR A 167 3.25 -3.88 -11.64
C TYR A 167 4.67 -4.06 -12.15
N LEU A 168 5.33 -5.09 -11.64
CA LEU A 168 6.67 -5.49 -12.05
C LEU A 168 6.56 -6.88 -12.65
N THR A 169 6.87 -6.99 -13.93
CA THR A 169 6.95 -8.27 -14.62
C THR A 169 8.42 -8.61 -14.75
N ALA A 170 8.86 -9.63 -14.03
CA ALA A 170 10.18 -10.22 -14.15
C ALA A 170 10.10 -11.55 -14.89
N ARG A 171 11.25 -12.05 -15.38
CA ARG A 171 11.32 -13.28 -16.20
C ARG A 171 10.56 -14.47 -15.62
N ASN A 172 10.60 -14.64 -14.30
CA ASN A 172 10.02 -15.81 -13.62
C ASN A 172 8.81 -15.47 -12.73
N LYS A 173 8.50 -14.18 -12.52
CA LYS A 173 7.56 -13.73 -11.48
C LYS A 173 6.92 -12.40 -11.84
N SER A 174 5.64 -12.22 -11.53
CA SER A 174 5.00 -10.91 -11.52
C SER A 174 4.72 -10.46 -10.08
N LEU A 175 4.96 -9.18 -9.81
CA LEU A 175 4.72 -8.55 -8.51
C LEU A 175 3.85 -7.32 -8.69
N SER A 176 2.86 -7.17 -7.82
CA SER A 176 2.00 -5.99 -7.79
C SER A 176 2.06 -5.35 -6.41
N ALA A 177 2.44 -4.07 -6.38
CA ALA A 177 2.50 -3.27 -5.17
C ALA A 177 1.49 -2.11 -5.25
N SER A 178 0.63 -1.98 -4.26
CA SER A 178 -0.35 -0.89 -4.15
C SER A 178 0.13 0.18 -3.17
N PHE A 179 0.00 1.45 -3.52
CA PHE A 179 0.51 2.58 -2.74
C PHE A 179 -0.63 3.49 -2.29
N PRO A 180 -0.41 4.31 -1.24
CA PRO A 180 -1.33 5.38 -0.90
C PRO A 180 -1.53 6.35 -2.07
N ARG A 181 -2.69 7.01 -2.11
CA ARG A 181 -3.00 8.00 -3.16
C ARG A 181 -1.93 9.10 -3.20
N GLY A 182 -1.58 9.53 -4.41
CA GLY A 182 -0.61 10.60 -4.65
C GLY A 182 0.86 10.14 -4.73
N TYR A 183 1.20 8.94 -4.27
CA TYR A 183 2.58 8.42 -4.37
C TYR A 183 3.00 8.17 -5.83
N SER A 184 2.09 7.67 -6.66
CA SER A 184 2.35 7.39 -8.07
C SER A 184 2.88 8.60 -8.83
N ARG A 185 2.31 9.79 -8.61
CA ARG A 185 2.78 11.03 -9.24
C ARG A 185 4.21 11.37 -8.85
N LYS A 186 4.60 11.12 -7.60
CA LYS A 186 5.96 11.38 -7.12
C LYS A 186 6.97 10.34 -7.64
N MET A 187 6.52 9.10 -7.81
CA MET A 187 7.36 7.99 -8.27
C MET A 187 7.57 7.99 -9.78
N LYS A 188 6.57 8.40 -10.56
CA LYS A 188 6.57 8.38 -12.03
C LYS A 188 7.90 8.88 -12.64
N PRO A 189 8.38 10.11 -12.37
CA PRO A 189 9.60 10.61 -13.01
C PRO A 189 10.85 9.78 -12.66
N MET A 190 10.89 9.22 -11.45
CA MET A 190 12.01 8.41 -11.01
C MET A 190 11.98 7.01 -11.63
N LEU A 191 10.79 6.41 -11.76
CA LEU A 191 10.64 5.12 -12.43
C LEU A 191 10.93 5.23 -13.93
N GLU A 192 10.52 6.35 -14.57
CA GLU A 192 10.91 6.69 -15.95
C GLU A 192 12.43 6.77 -16.08
N SER A 193 13.12 7.42 -15.15
CA SER A 193 14.58 7.53 -15.16
C SER A 193 15.31 6.22 -14.86
N ILE A 194 14.75 5.30 -14.07
CA ILE A 194 15.41 4.05 -13.70
C ILE A 194 15.20 2.97 -14.77
N PHE A 195 14.00 2.88 -15.33
CA PHE A 195 13.61 1.77 -16.21
C PHE A 195 13.46 2.17 -17.68
N GLU A 196 13.50 3.47 -17.98
CA GLU A 196 13.49 4.04 -19.34
C GLU A 196 12.45 3.36 -20.24
N SER A 197 12.90 2.63 -21.27
CA SER A 197 12.04 1.95 -22.25
C SER A 197 11.20 0.81 -21.68
N ARG A 198 11.55 0.27 -20.51
CA ARG A 198 10.79 -0.79 -19.83
C ARG A 198 9.64 -0.23 -18.99
N PHE A 199 9.53 1.09 -18.84
CA PHE A 199 8.48 1.74 -18.07
C PHE A 199 7.28 2.14 -18.93
N THR A 200 6.09 1.71 -18.54
CA THR A 200 4.83 2.08 -19.19
C THR A 200 3.84 2.67 -18.20
N THR A 201 3.08 3.66 -18.67
CA THR A 201 2.00 4.29 -17.92
C THR A 201 0.65 4.00 -18.54
N GLU A 202 -0.41 4.16 -17.76
CA GLU A 202 -1.79 4.05 -18.27
C GLU A 202 -2.06 5.04 -19.42
N GLU A 203 -1.42 6.21 -19.40
CA GLU A 203 -1.49 7.21 -20.47
C GLU A 203 -0.80 6.73 -21.76
N SER A 204 0.39 6.14 -21.64
CA SER A 204 1.11 5.61 -22.80
C SER A 204 0.43 4.37 -23.40
N ILE A 205 -0.19 3.52 -22.58
CA ILE A 205 -0.98 2.37 -23.05
C ILE A 205 -2.22 2.86 -23.80
N ARG A 206 -2.98 3.81 -23.23
CA ARG A 206 -4.15 4.37 -23.91
C ARG A 206 -3.79 5.13 -25.19
N ALA A 207 -2.65 5.82 -25.21
CA ALA A 207 -2.15 6.51 -26.40
C ALA A 207 -1.76 5.50 -27.50
N ALA A 208 -1.12 4.39 -27.14
CA ALA A 208 -0.79 3.32 -28.07
C ALA A 208 -2.06 2.64 -28.64
N GLU A 209 -3.03 2.29 -27.79
CA GLU A 209 -4.31 1.73 -28.22
C GLU A 209 -5.12 2.71 -29.09
N ALA A 210 -5.04 4.01 -28.83
CA ALA A 210 -5.68 5.04 -29.65
C ALA A 210 -4.99 5.19 -31.01
N ALA A 211 -3.66 5.17 -31.04
CA ALA A 211 -2.87 5.24 -32.28
C ALA A 211 -3.05 3.97 -33.15
N GLU A 212 -3.17 2.80 -32.53
CA GLU A 212 -3.43 1.54 -33.23
C GLU A 212 -4.83 1.54 -33.87
N LYS A 213 -5.85 2.00 -33.14
CA LYS A 213 -7.21 2.21 -33.68
C LYS A 213 -7.27 3.27 -34.78
N GLU A 214 -6.40 4.28 -34.74
CA GLU A 214 -6.30 5.29 -35.80
C GLU A 214 -5.60 4.71 -37.04
N ASN A 215 -4.56 3.89 -36.87
CA ASN A 215 -3.89 3.19 -37.97
C ASN A 215 -4.80 2.16 -38.64
N GLU A 216 -5.61 1.40 -37.89
CA GLU A 216 -6.64 0.51 -38.47
C GLU A 216 -7.65 1.30 -39.33
N LYS A 217 -8.09 2.48 -38.86
CA LYS A 217 -8.99 3.35 -39.62
C LYS A 217 -8.35 3.93 -40.89
N ARG A 218 -7.03 4.15 -40.91
CA ARG A 218 -6.30 4.62 -42.09
C ARG A 218 -6.02 3.50 -43.10
N GLN A 219 -5.88 2.26 -42.64
CA GLN A 219 -5.68 1.08 -43.51
C GLN A 219 -6.97 0.57 -44.16
N HIS A 220 -8.13 0.87 -43.57
CA HIS A 220 -9.44 0.63 -44.19
C HIS A 220 -10.21 1.94 -44.35
N PRO A 221 -9.96 2.72 -45.42
CA PRO A 221 -10.87 3.79 -45.76
C PRO A 221 -12.23 3.14 -46.02
N ARG A 222 -13.25 3.56 -45.24
CA ARG A 222 -14.63 3.16 -45.45
C ARG A 222 -14.96 3.33 -46.93
N GLY A 223 -15.04 2.20 -47.63
CA GLY A 223 -15.34 2.15 -49.04
C GLY A 223 -16.60 2.93 -49.33
N ASP A 224 -16.46 3.84 -50.29
CA ASP A 224 -17.48 4.65 -50.92
C ASP A 224 -18.75 3.82 -51.14
N ARG A 225 -19.85 4.17 -50.45
CA ARG A 225 -21.18 3.63 -50.76
C ARG A 225 -21.61 4.27 -52.07
N SER A 226 -21.21 3.63 -53.17
CA SER A 226 -21.67 3.94 -54.51
C SER A 226 -23.21 3.88 -54.56
N LYS A 227 -23.77 4.99 -55.02
CA LYS A 227 -25.17 5.17 -55.38
C LYS A 227 -25.54 4.15 -56.46
N PHE A 228 -26.56 3.33 -56.22
CA PHE A 228 -27.29 2.65 -57.30
C PHE A 228 -28.56 3.45 -57.62
N PRO A 229 -28.75 3.93 -58.86
CA PRO A 229 -30.03 4.47 -59.29
C PRO A 229 -30.96 3.30 -59.65
N ARG A 230 -32.13 3.23 -59.01
CA ARG A 230 -33.20 2.34 -59.47
C ARG A 230 -33.98 3.08 -60.56
N ARG A 231 -33.95 2.52 -61.77
CA ARG A 231 -34.97 2.70 -62.81
C ARG A 231 -36.20 1.89 -62.45
#